data_AF-A0A831RFQ2-F1
#
_entry.id   AF-A0A831RFQ2-F1
#
_cell.length_a   1.000
_cell.length_b   1.000
_cell.length_c   1.000
_cell.angle_alpha   90.00
_cell.angle_beta   90.00
_cell.angle_gamma   90.00
#
_symmetry.space_group_name_H-M   'P 1'
#
loop_
_entity.id
_entity.type
_entity.pdbx_description
1 polymer ?
#
loop_
_entity_poly.entity_id
_entity_poly.type
_entity_poly.pdbx_seq_one_letter_code
_entity_poly.pdbx_strand_id
1 'polypeptide(L)'
;MPESSLMATVNMKAGRWCVLGLWLCYSLALGAGEVGLRTPQDWLKAMAEAMQKLNYKATIVYSRDNRIRTLALAHVIQDGVVYESLQALDGVQRKVVRAADQVSCYFPDRNLVIVETRPQTQSLLNSALPKYWGEQNAVYRFQSGQRTQVAGRE
;
A
#
# COMPACT_ATOMS: atom_id res chain seq x y z
N MET A 1 72.39 -43.49 22.25
CA MET A 1 73.42 -42.72 21.55
C MET A 1 73.72 -43.42 20.23
N PRO A 2 74.05 -42.68 19.15
CA PRO A 2 73.87 -41.23 18.97
C PRO A 2 72.35 -40.91 18.75
N GLU A 3 71.81 -39.94 17.98
CA GLU A 3 72.36 -38.82 17.19
C GLU A 3 71.35 -37.63 17.13
N SER A 4 71.21 -36.99 15.95
CA SER A 4 70.42 -35.78 15.61
C SER A 4 69.51 -36.09 14.38
N SER A 5 68.60 -35.24 13.86
CA SER A 5 68.53 -33.77 13.79
C SER A 5 67.10 -33.22 13.59
N LEU A 6 66.93 -31.89 13.79
CA LEU A 6 65.90 -31.01 13.17
C LEU A 6 64.41 -31.26 13.50
N MET A 7 64.00 -30.84 14.70
CA MET A 7 62.61 -30.35 14.92
C MET A 7 62.49 -28.91 14.41
N ALA A 8 61.66 -28.69 13.37
CA ALA A 8 61.37 -27.35 12.85
C ALA A 8 60.30 -26.63 13.70
N THR A 9 60.70 -25.66 14.52
CA THR A 9 59.81 -24.91 15.40
C THR A 9 59.00 -23.84 14.65
N VAL A 10 57.83 -24.22 14.12
CA VAL A 10 56.88 -23.29 13.50
C VAL A 10 56.32 -22.32 14.56
N ASN A 11 56.89 -21.12 14.61
CA ASN A 11 56.57 -20.09 15.61
C ASN A 11 55.24 -19.39 15.29
N MET A 12 54.13 -19.98 15.74
CA MET A 12 52.78 -19.43 15.59
C MET A 12 52.59 -18.14 16.40
N LYS A 13 52.81 -16.98 15.78
CA LYS A 13 52.40 -15.66 16.31
C LYS A 13 50.87 -15.43 16.23
N ALA A 14 50.10 -16.42 16.67
CA ALA A 14 48.65 -16.39 16.75
C ALA A 14 48.18 -15.55 17.95
N GLY A 15 48.13 -14.22 17.80
CA GLY A 15 47.76 -13.36 18.93
C GLY A 15 47.29 -11.93 18.64
N ARG A 16 47.28 -11.43 17.39
CA ARG A 16 46.88 -10.03 17.14
C ARG A 16 46.13 -9.69 15.84
N TRP A 17 45.87 -10.66 14.96
CA TRP A 17 45.07 -10.43 13.74
C TRP A 17 43.62 -10.92 13.84
N CYS A 18 43.35 -11.97 14.62
CA CYS A 18 41.99 -12.50 14.78
C CYS A 18 41.01 -11.48 15.41
N VAL A 19 41.48 -10.66 16.36
CA VAL A 19 40.64 -9.66 17.06
C VAL A 19 40.17 -8.55 16.13
N LEU A 20 41.04 -8.08 15.22
CA LEU A 20 40.70 -7.05 14.23
C LEU A 20 39.71 -7.56 13.18
N GLY A 21 39.88 -8.81 12.72
CA GLY A 21 38.92 -9.46 11.82
C GLY A 21 37.53 -9.60 12.45
N LEU A 22 37.48 -10.01 13.73
CA LEU A 22 36.21 -10.13 14.46
C LEU A 22 35.49 -8.78 14.63
N TRP A 23 36.25 -7.71 14.91
CA TRP A 23 35.69 -6.36 15.07
C TRP A 23 35.13 -5.81 13.76
N LEU A 24 35.81 -6.06 12.63
CA LEU A 24 35.34 -5.66 11.30
C LEU A 24 34.03 -6.36 10.91
N CYS A 25 33.89 -7.65 11.24
CA CYS A 25 32.62 -8.37 11.07
C CYS A 25 31.50 -7.83 11.98
N TYR A 26 31.82 -7.43 13.22
CA TYR A 26 30.83 -6.88 14.15
C TYR A 26 30.31 -5.51 13.69
N SER A 27 31.18 -4.64 13.15
CA SER A 27 30.76 -3.38 12.51
C SER A 27 29.83 -3.58 11.32
N LEU A 28 30.02 -4.66 10.53
CA LEU A 28 29.16 -4.96 9.37
C LEU A 28 27.77 -5.48 9.78
N ALA A 29 27.67 -6.17 10.93
CA ALA A 29 26.41 -6.73 11.42
C ALA A 29 25.40 -5.66 11.89
N LEU A 30 25.86 -4.50 12.36
CA LEU A 30 25.00 -3.38 12.75
C LEU A 30 24.35 -2.66 11.55
N GLY A 31 24.72 -3.00 10.30
CA GLY A 31 24.16 -2.44 9.08
C GLY A 31 22.79 -3.03 8.67
N ALA A 32 22.29 -4.04 9.37
CA ALA A 32 20.98 -4.65 9.12
C ALA A 32 19.84 -3.75 9.61
N GLY A 33 19.57 -2.67 8.89
CA GLY A 33 18.42 -1.79 9.15
C GLY A 33 17.12 -2.60 9.16
N GLU A 34 16.31 -2.44 10.20
CA GLU A 34 15.05 -3.17 10.34
C GLU A 34 14.15 -2.93 9.12
N VAL A 35 13.82 -4.00 8.40
CA VAL A 35 12.68 -3.99 7.46
C VAL A 35 11.41 -4.02 8.30
N GLY A 36 11.12 -2.88 8.94
CA GLY A 36 10.07 -2.74 9.95
C GLY A 36 8.75 -3.25 9.40
N LEU A 37 8.19 -4.26 10.06
CA LEU A 37 6.90 -4.82 9.67
C LEU A 37 5.84 -3.73 9.82
N ARG A 38 5.38 -3.18 8.69
CA ARG A 38 4.28 -2.22 8.63
C ARG A 38 3.13 -2.70 9.49
N THR A 39 2.73 -1.86 10.44
CA THR A 39 1.53 -2.12 11.24
C THR A 39 0.28 -2.15 10.34
N PRO A 40 -0.83 -2.75 10.79
CA PRO A 40 -2.11 -2.61 10.10
C PRO A 40 -2.47 -1.15 9.78
N GLN A 41 -2.15 -0.22 10.69
CA GLN A 41 -2.37 1.21 10.55
C GLN A 41 -1.47 1.82 9.45
N ASP A 42 -0.21 1.40 9.31
CA ASP A 42 0.68 1.86 8.23
C ASP A 42 0.19 1.40 6.85
N TRP A 43 -0.35 0.18 6.74
CA TRP A 43 -0.97 -0.31 5.51
C TRP A 43 -2.23 0.48 5.14
N LEU A 44 -3.09 0.76 6.12
CA LEU A 44 -4.31 1.56 5.93
C LEU A 44 -3.99 3.01 5.54
N LYS A 45 -2.96 3.61 6.16
CA LYS A 45 -2.43 4.93 5.78
C LYS A 45 -1.86 4.92 4.36
N ALA A 46 -1.01 3.95 4.02
CA ALA A 46 -0.42 3.83 2.69
C ALA A 46 -1.47 3.64 1.59
N MET A 47 -2.54 2.87 1.86
CA MET A 47 -3.70 2.72 0.97
C MET A 47 -4.45 4.06 0.81
N ALA A 48 -4.75 4.76 1.90
CA ALA A 48 -5.46 6.04 1.85
C ALA A 48 -4.67 7.11 1.08
N GLU A 49 -3.34 7.15 1.23
CA GLU A 49 -2.47 8.02 0.43
C GLU A 49 -2.41 7.61 -1.04
N ALA A 50 -2.31 6.31 -1.35
CA ALA A 50 -2.29 5.80 -2.72
C ALA A 50 -3.59 6.13 -3.49
N MET A 51 -4.76 6.00 -2.84
CA MET A 51 -6.07 6.37 -3.38
C MET A 51 -6.26 7.88 -3.63
N GLN A 52 -5.37 8.73 -3.11
CA GLN A 52 -5.42 10.19 -3.29
C GLN A 52 -4.34 10.76 -4.21
N LYS A 53 -3.27 9.98 -4.49
CA LYS A 53 -2.04 10.47 -5.12
C LYS A 53 -1.68 9.77 -6.44
N LEU A 54 -2.33 8.65 -6.77
CA LEU A 54 -1.98 7.84 -7.95
C LEU A 54 -3.06 7.90 -9.01
N ASN A 55 -2.66 7.93 -10.28
CA ASN A 55 -3.57 7.77 -11.41
C ASN A 55 -3.86 6.27 -11.61
N TYR A 56 -5.12 5.86 -11.60
CA TYR A 56 -5.53 4.47 -11.76
C TYR A 56 -6.85 4.30 -12.50
N LYS A 57 -6.99 3.13 -13.14
CA LYS A 57 -8.26 2.61 -13.68
C LYS A 57 -8.46 1.19 -13.18
N ALA A 58 -9.70 0.82 -12.88
CA ALA A 58 -10.04 -0.51 -12.39
C ALA A 58 -11.42 -0.95 -12.88
N THR A 59 -11.61 -2.27 -12.99
CA THR A 59 -12.95 -2.88 -12.98
C THR A 59 -13.13 -3.52 -11.61
N ILE A 60 -14.14 -3.09 -10.87
CA ILE A 60 -14.41 -3.55 -9.50
C ILE A 60 -15.76 -4.25 -9.43
N VAL A 61 -15.86 -5.22 -8.52
CA VAL A 61 -17.11 -5.95 -8.25
C VAL A 61 -17.63 -5.50 -6.89
N TYR A 62 -18.87 -5.02 -6.85
CA TYR A 62 -19.60 -4.64 -5.64
C TYR A 62 -20.74 -5.63 -5.40
N SER A 63 -20.82 -6.20 -4.20
CA SER A 63 -21.86 -7.17 -3.83
C SER A 63 -22.56 -6.71 -2.56
N ARG A 64 -23.90 -6.63 -2.59
CA ARG A 64 -24.76 -6.30 -1.44
C ARG A 64 -26.16 -6.84 -1.66
N ASP A 65 -26.82 -7.34 -0.61
CA ASP A 65 -28.20 -7.88 -0.64
C ASP A 65 -28.43 -8.91 -1.77
N ASN A 66 -27.53 -9.90 -1.89
CA ASN A 66 -27.47 -10.89 -3.00
C ASN A 66 -27.39 -10.32 -4.43
N ARG A 67 -27.13 -9.02 -4.60
CA ARG A 67 -26.95 -8.36 -5.89
C ARG A 67 -25.49 -8.03 -6.11
N ILE A 68 -24.93 -8.62 -7.16
CA ILE A 68 -23.60 -8.29 -7.68
C ILE A 68 -23.73 -7.18 -8.73
N ARG A 69 -22.76 -6.27 -8.77
CA ARG A 69 -22.59 -5.22 -9.78
C ARG A 69 -21.14 -5.07 -10.16
N THR A 70 -20.90 -4.83 -11.45
CA THR A 70 -19.59 -4.62 -12.03
C THR A 70 -19.47 -3.16 -12.41
N LEU A 71 -18.44 -2.47 -11.90
CA LEU A 71 -18.25 -1.03 -12.09
C LEU A 71 -16.89 -0.76 -12.73
N ALA A 72 -16.86 0.10 -13.74
CA ALA A 72 -15.62 0.72 -14.21
C ALA A 72 -15.33 1.96 -13.37
N LEU A 73 -14.08 2.07 -12.91
CA LEU A 73 -13.54 3.16 -12.10
C LEU A 73 -12.37 3.80 -12.83
N ALA A 74 -12.28 5.12 -12.79
CA ALA A 74 -11.06 5.88 -13.10
C ALA A 74 -10.83 6.98 -12.06
N HIS A 75 -9.56 7.22 -11.72
CA HIS A 75 -9.06 8.34 -10.93
C HIS A 75 -7.84 8.90 -11.66
N VAL A 76 -7.85 10.20 -11.95
CA VAL A 76 -6.79 10.90 -12.66
C VAL A 76 -6.56 12.26 -12.02
N ILE A 77 -5.31 12.53 -11.65
CA ILE A 77 -4.83 13.84 -11.25
C ILE A 77 -4.19 14.49 -12.49
N GLN A 78 -4.70 15.65 -12.86
CA GLN A 78 -4.20 16.46 -13.97
C GLN A 78 -4.18 17.93 -13.53
N ASP A 79 -3.04 18.61 -13.72
CA ASP A 79 -2.85 20.02 -13.38
C ASP A 79 -3.23 20.38 -11.92
N GLY A 80 -3.03 19.40 -11.01
CA GLY A 80 -3.39 19.49 -9.58
C GLY A 80 -4.87 19.19 -9.28
N VAL A 81 -5.73 19.12 -10.29
CA VAL A 81 -7.16 18.81 -10.17
C VAL A 81 -7.37 17.29 -10.21
N VAL A 82 -8.26 16.79 -9.34
CA VAL A 82 -8.66 15.38 -9.34
C VAL A 82 -9.95 15.21 -10.15
N TYR A 83 -9.89 14.28 -11.10
CA TYR A 83 -11.00 13.80 -11.91
C TYR A 83 -11.26 12.33 -11.57
N GLU A 84 -12.51 11.99 -11.27
CA GLU A 84 -12.91 10.61 -11.00
C GLU A 84 -14.15 10.24 -11.81
N SER A 85 -14.30 8.97 -12.14
CA SER A 85 -15.57 8.46 -12.63
C SER A 85 -15.84 7.04 -12.18
N LEU A 86 -17.12 6.75 -11.97
CA LEU A 86 -17.64 5.44 -11.60
C LEU A 86 -18.85 5.13 -12.49
N GLN A 87 -18.76 4.09 -13.31
CA GLN A 87 -19.79 3.70 -14.28
C GLN A 87 -20.23 2.26 -14.07
N ALA A 88 -21.55 2.03 -14.00
CA ALA A 88 -22.09 0.68 -14.00
C ALA A 88 -21.89 0.01 -15.37
N LEU A 89 -21.29 -1.19 -15.39
CA LEU A 89 -21.16 -2.01 -16.58
C LEU A 89 -22.36 -2.96 -16.75
N ASP A 90 -23.14 -3.20 -15.69
CA ASP A 90 -24.29 -4.10 -15.69
C ASP A 90 -25.61 -3.49 -15.16
N GLY A 91 -26.72 -4.02 -15.68
CA GLY A 91 -28.08 -3.56 -15.38
C GLY A 91 -28.35 -2.13 -15.86
N VAL A 92 -29.05 -1.34 -15.05
CA VAL A 92 -29.36 0.07 -15.36
C VAL A 92 -28.05 0.87 -15.43
N GLN A 93 -27.69 1.28 -16.65
CA GLN A 93 -26.55 2.16 -16.94
C GLN A 93 -26.66 3.44 -16.12
N ARG A 94 -25.61 3.73 -15.35
CA ARG A 94 -25.45 4.96 -14.56
C ARG A 94 -23.99 5.33 -14.52
N LYS A 95 -23.69 6.62 -14.61
CA LYS A 95 -22.32 7.14 -14.51
C LYS A 95 -22.29 8.31 -13.54
N VAL A 96 -21.36 8.27 -12.60
CA VAL A 96 -20.97 9.42 -11.78
C VAL A 96 -19.63 9.90 -12.32
N VAL A 97 -19.49 11.21 -12.52
CA VAL A 97 -18.22 11.88 -12.82
C VAL A 97 -18.02 12.96 -11.75
N ARG A 98 -16.82 13.02 -11.16
CA ARG A 98 -16.36 14.14 -10.35
C ARG A 98 -15.26 14.87 -11.12
N ALA A 99 -15.35 16.19 -11.15
CA ALA A 99 -14.28 17.07 -11.60
C ALA A 99 -14.13 18.18 -10.54
N ALA A 100 -13.03 18.16 -9.79
CA ALA A 100 -12.85 19.01 -8.62
C ALA A 100 -14.03 18.89 -7.60
N ASP A 101 -14.71 20.01 -7.34
CA ASP A 101 -15.89 20.14 -6.50
C ASP A 101 -17.20 19.83 -7.21
N GLN A 102 -17.25 19.73 -8.55
CA GLN A 102 -18.46 19.37 -9.28
C GLN A 102 -18.64 17.84 -9.37
N VAL A 103 -19.86 17.38 -9.16
CA VAL A 103 -20.28 15.98 -9.35
C VAL A 103 -21.47 15.93 -10.30
N SER A 104 -21.34 15.16 -11.38
CA SER A 104 -22.34 14.96 -12.43
C SER A 104 -22.80 13.51 -12.46
N CYS A 105 -24.09 13.28 -12.21
CA CYS A 105 -24.75 11.98 -12.18
C CYS A 105 -25.64 11.82 -13.43
N TYR A 106 -25.24 10.91 -14.32
CA TYR A 106 -25.89 10.64 -15.59
C TYR A 106 -26.83 9.43 -15.49
N PHE A 107 -28.06 9.61 -15.95
CA PHE A 107 -29.14 8.61 -15.99
C PHE A 107 -29.66 8.48 -17.44
N PRO A 108 -28.98 7.70 -18.30
CA PRO A 108 -29.38 7.51 -19.69
C PRO A 108 -30.78 6.89 -19.84
N ASP A 109 -31.23 6.11 -18.84
CA ASP A 109 -32.59 5.53 -18.76
C ASP A 109 -33.71 6.59 -18.74
N ARG A 110 -33.37 7.85 -18.46
CA ARG A 110 -34.30 8.98 -18.27
C ARG A 110 -33.94 10.22 -19.09
N ASN A 111 -32.88 10.14 -19.90
CA ASN A 111 -32.22 11.31 -20.52
C ASN A 111 -31.94 12.45 -19.52
N LEU A 112 -31.52 12.09 -18.30
CA LEU A 112 -31.37 13.03 -17.17
C LEU A 112 -29.91 13.13 -16.73
N VAL A 113 -29.46 14.36 -16.45
CA VAL A 113 -28.19 14.64 -15.76
C VAL A 113 -28.50 15.50 -14.54
N ILE A 114 -27.99 15.11 -13.38
CA ILE A 114 -28.03 15.89 -12.14
C ILE A 114 -26.61 16.38 -11.87
N VAL A 115 -26.45 17.67 -11.58
CA VAL A 115 -25.16 18.28 -11.25
C VAL A 115 -25.22 18.89 -9.85
N GLU A 116 -24.25 18.56 -9.00
CA GLU A 116 -24.14 19.04 -7.63
C GLU A 116 -22.73 19.59 -7.36
N THR A 117 -22.64 20.70 -6.61
CA THR A 117 -21.38 21.15 -6.01
C THR A 117 -21.17 20.47 -4.67
N ARG A 118 -20.08 19.71 -4.55
CA ARG A 118 -19.70 18.88 -3.38
C ARG A 118 -18.20 19.02 -3.10
N PRO A 119 -17.78 19.70 -2.02
CA PRO A 119 -16.37 19.92 -1.69
C PRO A 119 -15.51 18.67 -1.82
N GLN A 120 -14.34 18.81 -2.47
CA GLN A 120 -13.43 17.74 -2.88
C GLN A 120 -12.64 17.13 -1.68
N THR A 121 -13.33 16.72 -0.62
CA THR A 121 -12.70 16.21 0.61
C THR A 121 -12.69 14.69 0.73
N GLN A 122 -13.29 13.97 -0.24
CA GLN A 122 -13.34 12.51 -0.33
C GLN A 122 -13.39 12.09 -1.81
N SER A 123 -12.68 11.01 -2.14
CA SER A 123 -12.77 10.32 -3.43
C SER A 123 -14.06 9.48 -3.50
N LEU A 124 -14.55 9.17 -4.71
CA LEU A 124 -15.74 8.34 -4.96
C LEU A 124 -15.70 6.94 -4.31
N LEU A 125 -14.51 6.38 -4.03
CA LEU A 125 -14.36 5.15 -3.23
C LEU A 125 -13.95 5.39 -1.77
N ASN A 126 -13.53 6.62 -1.43
CA ASN A 126 -12.89 6.96 -0.17
C ASN A 126 -13.85 7.67 0.81
N SER A 127 -15.13 7.32 0.74
CA SER A 127 -16.16 7.78 1.70
C SER A 127 -16.17 6.96 2.99
N ALA A 128 -15.75 5.69 2.92
CA ALA A 128 -15.79 4.73 4.02
C ALA A 128 -14.47 4.60 4.79
N LEU A 129 -13.33 5.08 4.26
CA LEU A 129 -12.08 5.07 5.02
C LEU A 129 -11.99 6.29 5.96
N PRO A 130 -11.62 6.07 7.23
CA PRO A 130 -11.29 7.11 8.19
C PRO A 130 -10.23 8.10 7.69
N LYS A 131 -10.48 9.40 7.87
CA LYS A 131 -9.50 10.46 7.58
C LYS A 131 -8.38 10.55 8.61
N TYR A 132 -8.63 10.09 9.85
CA TYR A 132 -7.69 10.12 10.97
C TYR A 132 -7.70 8.76 11.69
N TRP A 133 -6.57 8.04 11.64
CA TRP A 133 -6.46 6.71 12.23
C TRP A 133 -6.14 6.72 13.75
N GLY A 134 -5.68 7.85 14.29
CA GLY A 134 -5.19 7.96 15.67
C GLY A 134 -6.28 7.78 16.74
N GLU A 135 -7.40 8.49 16.59
CA GLU A 135 -8.56 8.44 17.51
C GLU A 135 -9.26 7.07 17.49
N GLN A 136 -9.08 6.31 16.41
CA GLN A 136 -9.86 5.10 16.18
C GLN A 136 -9.47 3.90 17.04
N ASN A 137 -8.27 3.89 17.64
CA ASN A 137 -7.88 2.81 18.55
C ASN A 137 -8.80 2.71 19.79
N ALA A 138 -9.65 3.71 20.04
CA ALA A 138 -10.71 3.68 21.05
C ALA A 138 -12.01 2.95 20.61
N VAL A 139 -12.19 2.69 19.31
CA VAL A 139 -13.43 2.13 18.73
C VAL A 139 -13.17 0.88 17.86
N TYR A 140 -12.00 0.81 17.22
CA TYR A 140 -11.57 -0.26 16.33
C TYR A 140 -10.27 -0.89 16.80
N ARG A 141 -10.14 -2.21 16.65
CA ARG A 141 -8.87 -2.94 16.79
C ARG A 141 -8.40 -3.38 15.40
N PHE A 142 -7.29 -2.82 14.95
CA PHE A 142 -6.68 -3.22 13.68
C PHE A 142 -5.82 -4.48 13.85
N GLN A 143 -5.90 -5.41 12.90
CA GLN A 143 -5.16 -6.68 12.90
C GLN A 143 -4.74 -7.03 11.47
N SER A 144 -3.57 -7.66 11.29
CA SER A 144 -3.15 -8.18 10.00
C SER A 144 -3.85 -9.51 9.71
N GLY A 145 -4.47 -9.62 8.54
CA GLY A 145 -4.91 -10.91 7.98
C GLY A 145 -3.76 -11.68 7.34
N GLN A 146 -4.07 -12.86 6.79
CA GLN A 146 -3.16 -13.57 5.90
C GLN A 146 -3.00 -12.81 4.58
N ARG A 147 -1.80 -12.80 4.00
CA ARG A 147 -1.62 -12.33 2.61
C ARG A 147 -2.23 -13.35 1.65
N THR A 148 -2.91 -12.86 0.62
CA THR A 148 -3.64 -13.68 -0.36
C THR A 148 -3.71 -12.95 -1.69
N GLN A 149 -3.94 -13.68 -2.78
CA GLN A 149 -3.98 -13.09 -4.11
C GLN A 149 -5.37 -12.48 -4.41
N VAL A 150 -5.40 -11.21 -4.78
CA VAL A 150 -6.60 -10.47 -5.23
C VAL A 150 -6.31 -9.80 -6.56
N ALA A 151 -7.17 -10.04 -7.56
CA ALA A 151 -7.00 -9.51 -8.93
C ALA A 151 -5.59 -9.74 -9.54
N GLY A 152 -4.97 -10.88 -9.21
CA GLY A 152 -3.62 -11.26 -9.67
C GLY A 152 -2.45 -10.62 -8.90
N ARG A 153 -2.70 -9.97 -7.75
CA ARG A 153 -1.69 -9.29 -6.90
C ARG A 153 -1.73 -9.79 -5.46
N GLU A 154 -0.60 -9.70 -4.76
CA GLU A 154 -0.43 -10.04 -3.33
C GLU A 154 -0.46 -8.82 -2.37
#